data_AF-A0A8J2VDK8-F1
#
_entry.id   AF-A0A8J2VDK8-F1
#
_cell.length_a   1.000
_cell.length_b   1.000
_cell.length_c   1.000
_cell.angle_alpha   90.00
_cell.angle_beta   90.00
_cell.angle_gamma   90.00
#
_symmetry.space_group_name_H-M   'P 1'
#
loop_
_entity.id
_entity.type
_entity.pdbx_description
1 polymer ?
#
loop_
_entity_poly.entity_id
_entity_poly.type
_entity_poly.pdbx_seq_one_letter_code
_entity_poly.pdbx_strand_id
1 'polypeptide(L)'
;MNFLPYLYIRAERITDLIQDIAKAINGEYSAISCYAQLAEMAPTEEEKKQILEIRGDEILHYREFSAIYTRLTGRQPTPRITELCPENYCQGLQFAFKDEQETVDFYLDIVDKARDPHIKNRFRRAAADEQNHAVWFLYYWTRNGCPPKKQKEPY
;
A
#
# COMPACT_ATOMS: atom_id res chain seq x y z
N MET A 1 -35.63 -5.52 24.92
CA MET A 1 -34.73 -5.18 23.80
C MET A 1 -33.31 -5.61 24.20
N ASN A 2 -32.76 -6.64 23.56
CA ASN A 2 -31.42 -7.17 23.87
C ASN A 2 -30.34 -6.27 23.26
N PHE A 3 -29.61 -5.53 24.09
CA PHE A 3 -28.52 -4.65 23.68
C PHE A 3 -27.19 -5.40 23.40
N LEU A 4 -27.12 -6.69 23.74
CA LEU A 4 -25.91 -7.51 23.62
C LEU A 4 -25.43 -7.78 22.18
N PRO A 5 -26.30 -8.06 21.18
CA PRO A 5 -25.85 -8.34 19.81
C PRO A 5 -25.21 -7.11 19.13
N TYR A 6 -25.72 -5.91 19.41
CA TYR A 6 -25.23 -4.68 18.78
C TYR A 6 -23.83 -4.30 19.24
N LEU A 7 -23.52 -4.49 20.53
CA LEU A 7 -22.19 -4.24 21.08
C LEU A 7 -21.16 -5.24 20.53
N TYR A 8 -21.56 -6.50 20.39
CA TYR A 8 -20.71 -7.56 19.84
C TYR A 8 -20.35 -7.29 18.36
N ILE A 9 -21.33 -7.00 17.50
CA ILE A 9 -21.12 -6.65 16.08
C ILE A 9 -20.30 -5.35 15.94
N ARG A 10 -20.37 -4.44 16.92
CA ARG A 10 -19.54 -3.23 16.94
C ARG A 10 -18.08 -3.53 17.29
N ALA A 11 -17.85 -4.43 18.25
CA ALA A 11 -16.50 -4.84 18.65
C ALA A 11 -15.79 -5.58 17.51
N GLU A 12 -16.45 -6.55 16.87
CA GLU A 12 -15.89 -7.30 15.74
C GLU A 12 -15.47 -6.38 14.58
N ARG A 13 -16.35 -5.45 14.16
CA ARG A 13 -16.01 -4.49 13.09
C ARG A 13 -14.84 -3.56 13.43
N ILE A 14 -14.66 -3.23 14.71
CA ILE A 14 -13.50 -2.43 15.16
C ILE A 14 -12.23 -3.28 15.09
N THR A 15 -12.30 -4.55 15.47
CA THR A 15 -11.19 -5.49 15.36
C THR A 15 -10.76 -5.68 13.90
N ASP A 16 -11.71 -5.87 12.98
CA ASP A 16 -11.41 -6.02 11.54
C ASP A 16 -10.72 -4.78 10.97
N LEU A 17 -11.25 -3.58 11.28
CA LEU A 17 -10.65 -2.33 10.82
C LEU A 17 -9.23 -2.14 11.36
N ILE A 18 -8.97 -2.50 12.61
CA ILE A 18 -7.63 -2.42 13.20
C ILE A 18 -6.66 -3.38 12.50
N GLN A 19 -7.12 -4.59 12.16
CA GLN A 19 -6.32 -5.56 11.42
C GLN A 19 -6.02 -5.08 9.99
N ASP A 20 -7.01 -4.52 9.29
CA ASP A 20 -6.82 -3.95 7.96
C ASP A 20 -5.82 -2.79 7.99
N ILE A 21 -5.91 -1.89 8.98
CA ILE A 21 -4.94 -0.79 9.15
C ILE A 21 -3.54 -1.34 9.45
N ALA A 22 -3.42 -2.40 10.25
CA ALA A 22 -2.12 -3.05 10.49
C ALA A 22 -1.54 -3.67 9.21
N LYS A 23 -2.40 -4.25 8.35
CA LYS A 23 -2.00 -4.77 7.04
C LYS A 23 -1.54 -3.63 6.12
N ALA A 24 -2.28 -2.52 6.06
CA ALA A 24 -1.88 -1.33 5.31
C ALA A 24 -0.49 -0.84 5.73
N ILE A 25 -0.24 -0.72 7.04
CA ILE A 25 1.08 -0.32 7.58
C ILE A 25 2.21 -1.25 7.11
N ASN A 26 1.97 -2.56 7.01
CA ASN A 26 2.97 -3.50 6.48
C ASN A 26 3.18 -3.35 4.97
N GLY A 27 2.10 -3.11 4.21
CA GLY A 27 2.16 -2.83 2.78
C GLY A 27 3.03 -1.62 2.50
N GLU A 28 2.68 -0.47 3.09
CA GLU A 28 3.45 0.77 3.04
C GLU A 28 4.93 0.58 3.42
N TYR A 29 5.19 -0.14 4.51
CA TYR A 29 6.56 -0.42 4.93
C TYR A 29 7.34 -1.26 3.91
N SER A 30 6.68 -2.20 3.25
CA SER A 30 7.26 -3.00 2.17
C SER A 30 7.50 -2.15 0.91
N ALA A 31 6.54 -1.30 0.53
CA ALA A 31 6.65 -0.36 -0.59
C ALA A 31 7.82 0.63 -0.40
N ILE A 32 7.97 1.22 0.79
CA ILE A 32 9.10 2.09 1.15
C ILE A 32 10.46 1.40 0.91
N SER A 33 10.54 0.12 1.26
CA SER A 33 11.75 -0.68 1.05
C SER A 33 11.95 -1.00 -0.44
N CYS A 34 10.89 -1.41 -1.14
CA CYS A 34 10.96 -1.76 -2.54
C CYS A 34 11.32 -0.56 -3.42
N TYR A 35 10.73 0.60 -3.16
CA TYR A 35 10.93 1.78 -4.01
C TYR A 35 12.30 2.41 -3.78
N ALA A 36 12.92 2.18 -2.61
CA ALA A 36 14.35 2.48 -2.43
C ALA A 36 15.21 1.63 -3.37
N GLN A 37 14.92 0.33 -3.49
CA GLN A 37 15.64 -0.58 -4.36
C GLN A 37 15.39 -0.25 -5.84
N LEU A 38 14.14 0.02 -6.24
CA LEU A 38 13.80 0.40 -7.61
C LEU A 38 14.49 1.70 -8.05
N ALA A 39 14.57 2.69 -7.17
CA ALA A 39 15.26 3.95 -7.46
C ALA A 39 16.75 3.75 -7.78
N GLU A 40 17.42 2.80 -7.12
CA GLU A 40 18.82 2.46 -7.41
C GLU A 40 19.01 1.67 -8.70
N MET A 41 17.96 0.97 -9.16
CA MET A 41 17.96 0.22 -10.41
C MET A 41 17.48 1.06 -11.62
N ALA A 42 16.97 2.26 -11.38
CA ALA A 42 16.38 3.09 -12.42
C ALA A 42 17.42 3.48 -13.49
N PRO A 43 17.10 3.35 -14.79
CA PRO A 43 18.05 3.58 -15.89
C PRO A 43 18.28 5.07 -16.17
N THR A 44 17.42 5.95 -15.65
CA THR A 44 17.51 7.40 -15.84
C THR A 44 17.33 8.15 -14.52
N GLU A 45 17.96 9.31 -14.41
CA GLU A 45 17.78 10.20 -13.24
C GLU A 45 16.34 10.70 -13.10
N GLU A 46 15.62 10.84 -14.22
CA GLU A 46 14.20 11.19 -14.24
C GLU A 46 13.37 10.10 -13.54
N GLU A 47 13.55 8.84 -13.92
CA GLU A 47 12.89 7.69 -13.29
C GLU A 47 13.27 7.55 -11.83
N LYS A 48 14.57 7.69 -11.50
CA LYS A 48 15.06 7.66 -10.12
C LYS A 48 14.36 8.72 -9.27
N LYS A 49 14.30 9.96 -9.76
CA LYS A 49 13.65 11.07 -9.05
C LYS A 49 12.17 10.80 -8.80
N GLN A 50 11.44 10.35 -9.83
CA GLN A 50 10.01 10.07 -9.68
C GLN A 50 9.75 8.91 -8.71
N ILE A 51 10.54 7.84 -8.77
CA ILE A 51 10.39 6.70 -7.83
C ILE A 51 10.71 7.14 -6.39
N LEU A 52 11.69 8.03 -6.19
CA LEU A 52 11.97 8.60 -4.88
C LEU A 52 10.88 9.56 -4.38
N GLU A 53 10.17 10.25 -5.28
CA GLU A 53 8.99 11.04 -4.93
C GLU A 53 7.84 10.13 -4.45
N ILE A 54 7.52 9.08 -5.22
CA ILE A 54 6.52 8.04 -4.84
C ILE A 54 6.87 7.45 -3.47
N ARG A 55 8.13 7.02 -3.29
CA ARG A 55 8.61 6.52 -1.98
C ARG A 55 8.40 7.54 -0.85
N GLY A 56 8.50 8.83 -1.14
CA GLY A 56 8.23 9.89 -0.18
C GLY A 56 6.77 9.87 0.28
N ASP A 57 5.85 9.64 -0.64
CA ASP A 57 4.42 9.53 -0.38
C ASP A 57 4.11 8.28 0.48
N GLU A 58 4.69 7.11 0.15
CA GLU A 58 4.58 5.90 0.99
C GLU A 58 5.03 6.13 2.45
N ILE A 59 6.12 6.90 2.65
CA ILE A 59 6.60 7.25 4.00
C ILE A 59 5.56 8.09 4.74
N LEU A 60 4.86 8.97 4.05
CA LEU A 60 3.81 9.79 4.64
C LEU A 60 2.60 8.93 4.98
N HIS A 61 2.13 8.08 4.07
CA HIS A 61 1.02 7.16 4.31
C HIS A 61 1.31 6.21 5.47
N TYR A 62 2.48 5.55 5.49
CA TYR A 62 2.96 4.74 6.61
C TYR A 62 2.84 5.46 7.96
N ARG A 63 3.31 6.71 8.04
CA ARG A 63 3.27 7.52 9.27
C ARG A 63 1.83 7.84 9.68
N GLU A 64 0.99 8.22 8.71
CA GLU A 64 -0.40 8.54 8.96
C GLU A 64 -1.19 7.33 9.47
N PHE A 65 -1.03 6.17 8.83
CA PHE A 65 -1.68 4.93 9.24
C PHE A 65 -1.16 4.43 10.58
N SER A 66 0.14 4.54 10.84
CA SER A 66 0.73 4.21 12.14
C SER A 66 0.17 5.08 13.28
N ALA A 67 -0.05 6.37 13.02
CA ALA A 67 -0.66 7.29 13.98
C ALA A 67 -2.13 6.93 14.24
N ILE A 68 -2.89 6.58 13.19
CA ILE A 68 -4.27 6.10 13.32
C ILE A 68 -4.32 4.81 14.14
N TYR A 69 -3.49 3.82 13.82
CA TYR A 69 -3.41 2.55 14.54
C TYR A 69 -3.08 2.76 16.02
N THR A 70 -2.11 3.62 16.31
CA THR A 70 -1.73 3.95 17.69
C THR A 70 -2.88 4.61 18.44
N ARG A 71 -3.63 5.51 17.80
CA ARG A 71 -4.81 6.14 18.41
C ARG A 71 -5.92 5.14 18.70
N LEU A 72 -6.12 4.14 17.85
CA LEU A 72 -7.16 3.12 18.02
C LEU A 72 -6.79 2.06 19.06
N THR A 73 -5.52 1.70 19.16
CA THR A 73 -5.07 0.53 19.96
C THR A 73 -4.31 0.91 21.22
N GLY A 74 -3.82 2.15 21.32
CA GLY A 74 -2.89 2.60 22.36
C GLY A 74 -1.47 2.04 22.23
N ARG A 75 -1.15 1.36 21.12
CA ARG A 75 0.15 0.70 20.90
C ARG A 75 0.75 1.11 19.55
N GLN A 76 2.06 1.25 19.51
CA GLN A 76 2.78 1.44 18.25
C GLN A 76 2.69 0.17 17.40
N PRO A 77 2.57 0.29 16.06
CA PRO A 77 2.66 -0.87 15.18
C PRO A 77 4.08 -1.46 15.19
N THR A 78 4.19 -2.73 14.82
CA THR A 78 5.47 -3.42 14.60
C THR A 78 5.50 -3.90 13.16
N PRO A 79 5.83 -3.01 12.19
CA PRO A 79 5.73 -3.33 10.78
C PRO A 79 6.67 -4.46 10.40
N ARG A 80 6.27 -5.24 9.41
CA ARG A 80 7.06 -6.31 8.82
C ARG A 80 7.03 -6.19 7.30
N ILE A 81 8.15 -6.49 6.67
CA ILE A 81 8.18 -6.67 5.22
C ILE A 81 7.40 -7.95 4.91
N THR A 82 6.28 -7.81 4.22
CA THR A 82 5.41 -8.93 3.83
C THR A 82 5.69 -9.42 2.43
N GLU A 83 6.25 -8.56 1.57
CA GLU A 83 6.56 -8.86 0.19
C GLU A 83 7.95 -8.35 -0.18
N LEU A 84 8.69 -9.16 -0.95
CA LEU A 84 10.06 -8.83 -1.35
C LEU A 84 10.09 -8.20 -2.73
N CYS A 85 10.78 -7.06 -2.82
CA CYS A 85 10.98 -6.37 -4.08
C CYS A 85 11.85 -7.20 -5.04
N PRO A 86 11.41 -7.45 -6.29
CA PRO A 86 12.22 -8.16 -7.26
C PRO A 86 13.57 -7.48 -7.54
N GLU A 87 14.63 -8.28 -7.69
CA GLU A 87 16.00 -7.79 -7.98
C GLU A 87 16.19 -7.30 -9.42
N ASN A 88 15.24 -7.58 -10.31
CA ASN A 88 15.26 -7.12 -11.68
C ASN A 88 14.33 -5.91 -11.85
N TYR A 89 14.83 -4.82 -12.43
CA TYR A 89 14.07 -3.57 -12.59
C TYR A 89 12.71 -3.76 -13.25
N CYS A 90 12.64 -4.46 -14.39
CA CYS A 90 11.38 -4.71 -15.09
C CYS A 90 10.39 -5.55 -14.27
N GLN A 91 10.88 -6.52 -13.52
CA GLN A 91 10.03 -7.32 -12.62
C GLN A 91 9.56 -6.49 -11.42
N GLY A 92 10.42 -5.61 -10.91
CA GLY A 92 10.09 -4.69 -9.82
C GLY A 92 9.05 -3.65 -10.22
N LEU A 93 9.17 -3.07 -11.42
CA LEU A 93 8.15 -2.16 -11.97
C LEU A 93 6.80 -2.86 -12.15
N GLN A 94 6.79 -4.10 -12.66
CA GLN A 94 5.56 -4.86 -12.80
C GLN A 94 4.95 -5.23 -11.44
N PHE A 95 5.80 -5.57 -10.47
CA PHE A 95 5.39 -5.85 -9.10
C PHE A 95 4.74 -4.61 -8.48
N ALA A 96 5.45 -3.48 -8.47
CA ALA A 96 4.96 -2.21 -7.94
C ALA A 96 3.65 -1.78 -8.59
N PHE A 97 3.55 -1.82 -9.92
CA PHE A 97 2.28 -1.53 -10.61
C PHE A 97 1.10 -2.35 -10.08
N LYS A 98 1.29 -3.65 -9.85
CA LYS A 98 0.21 -4.52 -9.34
C LYS A 98 -0.08 -4.27 -7.88
N ASP A 99 0.96 -4.12 -7.07
CA ASP A 99 0.85 -3.83 -5.64
C ASP A 99 0.05 -2.54 -5.42
N GLU A 100 0.38 -1.48 -6.16
CA GLU A 100 -0.35 -0.22 -6.13
C GLU A 100 -1.81 -0.37 -6.56
N GLN A 101 -2.08 -1.07 -7.66
CA GLN A 101 -3.46 -1.33 -8.12
C GLN A 101 -4.29 -2.10 -7.08
N GLU A 102 -3.72 -3.12 -6.45
CA GLU A 102 -4.39 -3.91 -5.40
C GLU A 102 -4.56 -3.09 -4.11
N THR A 103 -3.63 -2.17 -3.84
CA THR A 103 -3.67 -1.26 -2.69
C THR A 103 -4.79 -0.22 -2.81
N VAL A 104 -5.06 0.30 -4.01
CA VAL A 104 -6.22 1.18 -4.27
C VAL A 104 -7.52 0.51 -3.79
N ASP A 105 -7.78 -0.72 -4.26
CA ASP A 105 -8.99 -1.47 -3.90
C ASP A 105 -9.04 -1.71 -2.38
N PHE A 106 -7.92 -2.11 -1.80
CA PHE A 106 -7.83 -2.37 -0.36
C PHE A 106 -8.08 -1.11 0.49
N TYR A 107 -7.59 0.05 0.07
CA TYR A 107 -7.80 1.30 0.80
C TYR A 107 -9.23 1.81 0.68
N LEU A 108 -9.88 1.63 -0.47
CA LEU A 108 -11.30 1.92 -0.62
C LEU A 108 -12.18 1.01 0.25
N ASP A 109 -11.82 -0.26 0.41
CA ASP A 109 -12.46 -1.19 1.36
C ASP A 109 -12.37 -0.69 2.81
N ILE A 110 -11.20 -0.19 3.23
CA ILE A 110 -11.02 0.44 4.55
C ILE A 110 -11.90 1.69 4.69
N VAL A 111 -11.99 2.52 3.65
CA VAL A 111 -12.87 3.70 3.63
C VAL A 111 -14.33 3.32 3.87
N ASP A 112 -14.80 2.22 3.29
CA ASP A 112 -16.19 1.77 3.43
C ASP A 112 -16.47 1.18 4.83
N LYS A 113 -15.49 0.48 5.42
CA LYS A 113 -15.58 -0.07 6.78
C LYS A 113 -15.48 1.03 7.86
N ALA A 114 -14.72 2.09 7.61
CA ALA A 114 -14.45 3.14 8.57
C ALA A 114 -15.68 4.04 8.83
N ARG A 115 -15.93 4.32 10.12
CA ARG A 115 -16.94 5.31 10.57
C ARG A 115 -16.34 6.68 10.83
N ASP A 116 -15.09 6.73 11.27
CA ASP A 116 -14.41 7.98 11.58
C ASP A 116 -14.11 8.75 10.27
N PRO A 117 -14.66 9.97 10.08
CA PRO A 117 -14.42 10.75 8.88
C PRO A 117 -12.94 11.05 8.61
N HIS A 118 -12.12 11.17 9.67
CA HIS A 118 -10.68 11.36 9.52
C HIS A 118 -10.04 10.13 8.86
N ILE A 119 -10.36 8.93 9.33
CA ILE A 119 -9.84 7.68 8.74
C ILE A 119 -10.29 7.55 7.28
N LYS A 120 -11.58 7.77 7.00
CA LYS A 120 -12.12 7.73 5.64
C LYS A 120 -11.39 8.70 4.70
N ASN A 121 -11.12 9.92 5.16
CA ASN A 121 -10.45 10.92 4.33
C ASN A 121 -8.98 10.58 4.07
N ARG A 122 -8.29 10.00 5.06
CA ARG A 122 -6.88 9.63 4.94
C ARG A 122 -6.69 8.51 3.93
N PHE A 123 -7.42 7.41 4.08
CA PHE A 123 -7.35 6.29 3.15
C PHE A 123 -7.87 6.63 1.75
N ARG A 124 -8.89 7.49 1.61
CA ARG A 124 -9.35 7.93 0.28
C ARG A 124 -8.29 8.72 -0.48
N ARG A 125 -7.49 9.55 0.22
CA ARG A 125 -6.41 10.30 -0.44
C ARG A 125 -5.26 9.39 -0.82
N ALA A 126 -4.84 8.49 0.09
CA ALA A 126 -3.83 7.47 -0.22
C ALA A 126 -4.24 6.63 -1.44
N ALA A 127 -5.48 6.13 -1.50
CA ALA A 127 -5.98 5.42 -2.69
C ALA A 127 -5.90 6.23 -4.00
N ALA A 128 -6.00 7.56 -3.94
CA ALA A 128 -5.84 8.39 -5.13
C ALA A 128 -4.35 8.56 -5.50
N ASP A 129 -3.46 8.63 -4.51
CA ASP A 129 -2.01 8.67 -4.69
C ASP A 129 -1.53 7.33 -5.29
N GLU A 130 -1.93 6.19 -4.71
CA GLU A 130 -1.65 4.81 -5.20
C GLU A 130 -2.07 4.62 -6.65
N GLN A 131 -3.24 5.15 -7.04
CA GLN A 131 -3.67 5.09 -8.43
C GLN A 131 -2.73 5.86 -9.37
N ASN A 132 -2.18 7.01 -8.92
CA ASN A 132 -1.18 7.75 -9.69
C ASN A 132 0.17 7.00 -9.71
N HIS A 133 0.56 6.37 -8.60
CA HIS A 133 1.78 5.56 -8.49
C HIS A 133 1.74 4.39 -9.46
N ALA A 134 0.63 3.64 -9.49
CA ALA A 134 0.39 2.56 -10.44
C ALA A 134 0.58 3.02 -11.89
N VAL A 135 0.04 4.19 -12.25
CA VAL A 135 0.17 4.75 -13.62
C VAL A 135 1.63 5.06 -13.95
N TRP A 136 2.41 5.60 -13.01
CA TRP A 136 3.85 5.84 -13.20
C TRP A 136 4.62 4.54 -13.40
N PHE A 137 4.40 3.53 -12.56
CA PHE A 137 5.07 2.25 -12.70
C PHE A 137 4.70 1.55 -14.01
N LEU A 138 3.44 1.63 -14.44
CA LEU A 138 2.99 1.13 -15.75
C LEU A 138 3.68 1.88 -16.91
N TYR A 139 3.79 3.21 -16.80
CA TYR A 139 4.48 4.03 -17.79
C TYR A 139 5.94 3.63 -17.93
N TYR A 140 6.68 3.50 -16.81
CA TYR A 140 8.07 3.08 -16.85
C TYR A 140 8.25 1.64 -17.31
N TRP A 141 7.34 0.73 -16.95
CA TRP A 141 7.37 -0.64 -17.43
C TRP A 141 7.24 -0.68 -18.96
N THR A 142 6.33 0.12 -19.51
CA THR A 142 6.11 0.24 -20.97
C THR A 142 7.28 0.94 -21.66
N ARG A 143 7.74 2.08 -21.14
CA ARG A 143 8.83 2.90 -21.70
C ARG A 143 10.15 2.12 -21.79
N ASN A 144 10.45 1.28 -20.80
CA ASN A 144 11.66 0.47 -20.76
C ASN A 144 11.58 -0.82 -21.59
N GLY A 145 10.47 -1.05 -22.33
CA GLY A 145 10.30 -2.24 -23.16
C GLY A 145 10.29 -3.53 -22.35
N CYS A 146 9.82 -3.47 -21.10
CA CYS A 146 9.84 -4.60 -20.20
C CYS A 146 8.87 -5.70 -20.67
N PRO A 147 9.31 -6.96 -20.78
CA PRO A 147 8.46 -8.03 -21.24
C PRO A 147 7.42 -8.42 -20.17
N PRO A 148 6.22 -8.91 -20.57
CA PRO A 148 5.34 -9.60 -19.65
C PRO A 148 6.05 -10.81 -19.02
N LYS A 149 5.91 -10.97 -17.70
CA LYS A 149 6.43 -12.15 -17.00
C LYS A 149 5.90 -13.40 -17.67
N LYS A 150 6.80 -14.24 -18.20
CA LYS A 150 6.43 -15.56 -18.72
C LYS A 150 5.76 -16.32 -17.57
N GLN A 151 4.48 -16.63 -17.69
CA GLN A 151 3.83 -17.54 -16.75
C GLN A 151 4.58 -18.88 -16.87
N LYS A 152 5.02 -19.44 -15.74
CA LYS A 152 5.45 -20.84 -15.75
C LYS A 152 4.23 -21.65 -16.13
N GLU A 153 4.23 -22.27 -17.30
CA GLU A 153 3.22 -23.26 -17.65
C GLU A 153 3.26 -24.36 -16.59
N PRO A 154 2.11 -24.74 -16.00
CA PRO A 154 2.08 -25.91 -15.14
C PRO A 154 2.40 -27.13 -16.01
N TYR A 155 3.51 -27.81 -15.69
CA TYR A 155 3.80 -29.15 -16.17
C TYR A 155 2.79 -30.15 -15.60
#